data_AF-A0A7S1HR78-F1
#
_entry.id   AF-A0A7S1HR78-F1
#
_cell.length_a   1.000
_cell.length_b   1.000
_cell.length_c   1.000
_cell.angle_alpha   90.00
_cell.angle_beta   90.00
_cell.angle_gamma   90.00
#
_symmetry.space_group_name_H-M   'P 1'
#
loop_
_entity.id
_entity.type
_entity.pdbx_description
1 polymer ?
#
loop_
_entity_poly.entity_id
_entity_poly.type
_entity_poly.pdbx_seq_one_letter_code
_entity_poly.pdbx_strand_id
1 'polypeptide(L)'
;TTSRGVTADTPFGLVMTRKGLPSYLTPDNLKALSEVKGLHVCAAHFFDKKGMYPKTGRNLAELIGLAEPNSALLLLGLRDPLTFNINMYSGASAVRNTMLSVDSDSGAKPITHEMYMDVVRRTQPDLCLSLSDEVVRNCGGKRAKRALKRTREWLEKSVADFSTAATGEEGSRDNEALGSVGLVGSIFASDNLEDSVEHARVAAEIASDEVVGFAIMGLGLRESHLARREALQSINKQ
;
A
#
# COMPACT_ATOMS: atom_id res chain seq x y z
N THR A 1 11.42 1.01 -14.14
CA THR A 1 12.11 2.22 -13.67
C THR A 1 11.09 3.19 -13.17
N THR A 2 11.30 3.81 -12.00
CA THR A 2 10.36 4.79 -11.43
C THR A 2 10.55 6.17 -12.07
N SER A 3 9.66 7.13 -11.78
CA SER A 3 9.80 8.54 -12.20
C SER A 3 11.11 9.19 -11.73
N ARG A 4 11.69 8.70 -10.62
CA ARG A 4 13.00 9.13 -10.07
C ARG A 4 14.19 8.42 -10.71
N GLY A 5 13.98 7.55 -11.69
CA GLY A 5 15.04 6.76 -12.32
C GLY A 5 15.50 5.56 -11.50
N VAL A 6 14.76 5.15 -10.45
CA VAL A 6 15.13 4.00 -9.63
C VAL A 6 14.80 2.68 -10.35
N THR A 7 15.74 1.73 -10.29
CA THR A 7 15.61 0.38 -10.83
C THR A 7 15.87 -0.67 -9.75
N ALA A 8 15.16 -1.79 -9.81
CA ALA A 8 15.35 -2.93 -8.92
C ALA A 8 15.05 -4.23 -9.67
N ASP A 9 16.01 -5.15 -9.66
CA ASP A 9 15.84 -6.48 -10.24
C ASP A 9 15.05 -7.39 -9.30
N THR A 10 14.10 -8.16 -9.83
CA THR A 10 13.30 -9.11 -9.06
C THR A 10 13.94 -10.50 -9.05
N PRO A 11 13.85 -11.26 -7.93
CA PRO A 11 13.20 -10.91 -6.67
C PRO A 11 14.09 -10.04 -5.77
N PHE A 12 13.46 -9.11 -5.04
CA PHE A 12 14.13 -8.35 -3.98
C PHE A 12 13.20 -8.17 -2.78
N GLY A 13 13.78 -7.91 -1.61
CA GLY A 13 13.06 -7.61 -0.39
C GLY A 13 12.89 -6.11 -0.17
N LEU A 14 11.81 -5.73 0.50
CA LEU A 14 11.61 -4.37 0.99
C LEU A 14 12.06 -4.26 2.44
N VAL A 15 12.89 -3.27 2.77
CA VAL A 15 13.21 -2.97 4.16
C VAL A 15 12.04 -2.20 4.76
N MET A 16 11.49 -2.71 5.85
CA MET A 16 10.29 -2.14 6.47
C MET A 16 10.66 -0.89 7.27
N THR A 17 10.00 0.21 6.96
CA THR A 17 10.13 1.49 7.67
C THR A 17 8.75 2.02 8.06
N ARG A 18 8.71 2.95 9.03
CA ARG A 18 7.49 3.69 9.35
C ARG A 18 7.32 4.89 8.42
N LYS A 19 8.27 5.83 8.46
CA LYS A 19 8.20 7.13 7.77
C LYS A 19 9.30 7.33 6.71
N GLY A 20 9.82 6.25 6.13
CA GLY A 20 10.75 6.33 5.00
C GLY A 20 12.19 5.91 5.31
N LEU A 21 12.65 5.97 6.56
CA LEU A 21 13.99 5.53 6.95
C LEU A 21 13.95 4.36 7.93
N PRO A 22 14.86 3.37 7.80
CA PRO A 22 15.02 2.33 8.81
C PRO A 22 15.42 2.93 10.16
N SER A 23 14.98 2.28 11.24
CA SER A 23 15.39 2.72 12.59
C SER A 23 16.89 2.57 12.77
N TYR A 24 17.52 3.59 13.35
CA TYR A 24 18.96 3.63 13.65
C TYR A 24 19.89 3.61 12.42
N LEU A 25 19.37 3.87 11.21
CA LEU A 25 20.18 3.98 10.01
C LEU A 25 20.02 5.37 9.38
N THR A 26 21.12 6.10 9.29
CA THR A 26 21.15 7.41 8.63
C THR A 26 21.15 7.24 7.11
N PRO A 27 20.67 8.24 6.33
CA PRO A 27 20.57 8.12 4.87
C PRO A 27 21.90 7.81 4.17
N ASP A 28 23.02 8.38 4.64
CA ASP A 28 24.37 8.11 4.14
C ASP A 28 24.78 6.65 4.38
N ASN A 29 24.51 6.11 5.56
CA ASN A 29 24.76 4.71 5.86
C ASN A 29 23.85 3.78 5.05
N LEU A 30 22.59 4.17 4.84
CA LEU A 30 21.66 3.42 3.99
C LEU A 30 22.13 3.37 2.54
N LYS A 31 22.63 4.48 1.99
CA LYS A 31 23.19 4.55 0.63
C LYS A 31 24.42 3.66 0.45
N ALA A 32 25.19 3.41 1.52
CA ALA A 32 26.33 2.50 1.48
C ALA A 32 25.92 1.02 1.39
N LEU A 33 24.66 0.68 1.69
CA LEU A 33 24.12 -0.68 1.60
C LEU A 33 23.56 -0.94 0.21
N SER A 34 24.41 -1.40 -0.70
CA SER A 34 24.08 -1.66 -2.10
C SER A 34 22.94 -2.67 -2.31
N GLU A 35 22.69 -3.51 -1.31
CA GLU A 35 21.70 -4.58 -1.27
C GLU A 35 20.28 -4.05 -1.01
N VAL A 36 20.14 -2.85 -0.43
CA VAL A 36 18.83 -2.27 -0.13
C VAL A 36 18.26 -1.61 -1.37
N LYS A 37 17.41 -2.34 -2.09
CA LYS A 37 16.78 -1.86 -3.33
C LYS A 37 15.46 -1.12 -3.11
N GLY A 38 14.78 -1.37 -1.98
CA GLY A 38 13.50 -0.72 -1.70
C GLY A 38 13.16 -0.68 -0.22
N LEU A 39 12.36 0.32 0.13
CA LEU A 39 11.86 0.61 1.45
C LEU A 39 10.34 0.58 1.40
N HIS A 40 9.72 -0.16 2.31
CA HIS A 40 8.31 -0.01 2.59
C HIS A 40 8.10 1.16 3.55
N VAL A 41 7.14 2.02 3.26
CA VAL A 41 6.71 3.15 4.09
C VAL A 41 5.28 2.89 4.54
N CYS A 42 5.01 3.01 5.84
CA CYS A 42 3.68 2.73 6.38
C CYS A 42 2.88 4.03 6.56
N ALA A 43 1.83 4.18 5.74
CA ALA A 43 0.93 5.34 5.75
C ALA A 43 0.22 5.55 7.10
N ALA A 44 0.01 4.48 7.89
CA ALA A 44 -0.68 4.57 9.18
C ALA A 44 -0.06 5.60 10.12
N HIS A 45 1.28 5.69 10.12
CA HIS A 45 2.05 6.58 11.00
C HIS A 45 2.00 8.07 10.60
N PHE A 46 1.35 8.40 9.49
CA PHE A 46 1.14 9.78 9.07
C PHE A 46 -0.17 10.37 9.61
N PHE A 47 -1.06 9.55 10.20
CA PHE A 47 -2.36 9.99 10.72
C PHE A 47 -2.36 10.46 12.19
N ASP A 48 -1.22 10.35 12.89
CA ASP A 48 -1.15 10.51 14.35
C ASP A 48 -1.40 11.92 14.86
N LYS A 49 -0.95 12.94 14.12
CA LYS A 49 -1.09 14.37 14.42
C LYS A 49 -1.08 15.15 13.11
N LYS A 50 -1.73 16.33 13.07
CA LYS A 50 -1.83 17.21 11.88
C LYS A 50 -0.51 17.32 11.11
N GLY A 51 -0.41 16.54 10.04
CA GLY A 51 0.59 16.68 8.99
C GLY A 51 2.04 16.48 9.40
N MET A 52 2.43 15.24 9.70
CA MET A 52 3.82 14.81 9.44
C MET A 52 4.03 14.42 7.97
N TYR A 53 3.23 14.98 7.07
CA TYR A 53 3.56 15.03 5.66
C TYR A 53 4.59 16.14 5.44
N PRO A 54 5.40 16.06 4.38
CA PRO A 54 6.23 17.19 3.97
C PRO A 54 5.38 18.48 3.83
N LYS A 55 5.60 19.47 4.70
CA LYS A 55 4.89 20.77 4.64
C LYS A 55 5.52 21.74 3.63
N THR A 56 6.71 21.42 3.16
CA THR A 56 7.62 22.32 2.45
C THR A 56 7.49 22.26 0.93
N GLY A 57 6.43 21.64 0.39
CA GLY A 57 6.29 21.40 -1.04
C GLY A 57 7.29 20.38 -1.62
N ARG A 58 8.10 19.77 -0.75
CA ARG A 58 9.02 18.68 -1.09
C ARG A 58 8.30 17.34 -0.97
N ASN A 59 8.71 16.32 -1.72
CA ASN A 59 8.21 14.96 -1.53
C ASN A 59 8.94 14.23 -0.40
N LEU A 60 8.52 12.99 -0.12
CA LEU A 60 9.10 12.19 0.96
C LEU A 60 10.58 11.87 0.69
N ALA A 61 10.94 11.49 -0.54
CA ALA A 61 12.31 11.14 -0.91
C ALA A 61 13.28 12.31 -0.68
N GLU A 62 12.87 13.54 -1.03
CA GLU A 62 13.63 14.76 -0.75
C GLU A 62 13.77 15.04 0.75
N LEU A 63 12.72 14.82 1.53
CA LEU A 63 12.74 15.05 2.97
C LEU A 63 13.71 14.11 3.70
N ILE A 64 13.81 12.87 3.24
CA ILE A 64 14.66 11.84 3.87
C ILE A 64 16.04 11.68 3.21
N GLY A 65 16.40 12.57 2.27
CA GLY A 65 17.72 12.57 1.63
C GLY A 65 17.94 11.45 0.61
N LEU A 66 16.86 10.90 0.05
CA LEU A 66 16.87 9.83 -0.95
C LEU A 66 16.36 10.30 -2.32
N ALA A 67 16.42 11.60 -2.65
CA ALA A 67 15.95 12.12 -3.94
C ALA A 67 16.85 11.75 -5.13
N GLU A 68 18.10 11.38 -4.89
CA GLU A 68 19.08 11.07 -5.93
C GLU A 68 18.66 9.87 -6.80
N PRO A 69 19.00 9.87 -8.09
CA PRO A 69 18.86 8.70 -8.95
C PRO A 69 19.60 7.49 -8.36
N ASN A 70 19.09 6.27 -8.60
CA ASN A 70 19.63 5.01 -8.06
C ASN A 70 19.62 4.87 -6.53
N SER A 71 18.85 5.69 -5.81
CA SER A 71 18.51 5.46 -4.40
C SER A 71 17.49 4.31 -4.25
N ALA A 72 17.15 3.96 -3.01
CA ALA A 72 16.14 2.94 -2.74
C ALA A 72 14.74 3.36 -3.21
N LEU A 73 13.98 2.42 -3.77
CA LEU A 73 12.58 2.58 -4.15
C LEU A 73 11.71 2.77 -2.90
N LEU A 74 10.74 3.68 -2.93
CA LEU A 74 9.78 3.89 -1.84
C LEU A 74 8.42 3.30 -2.24
N LEU A 75 8.01 2.24 -1.54
CA LEU A 75 6.66 1.67 -1.64
C LEU A 75 5.84 2.09 -0.43
N LEU A 76 4.78 2.87 -0.64
CA LEU A 76 3.83 3.23 0.40
C LEU A 76 2.72 2.17 0.52
N GLY A 77 2.56 1.62 1.70
CA GLY A 77 1.48 0.70 2.06
C GLY A 77 0.85 1.11 3.39
N LEU A 78 -0.27 0.49 3.73
CA LEU A 78 -0.98 0.84 4.97
C LEU A 78 -0.52 0.01 6.17
N ARG A 79 -0.09 -1.24 5.94
CA ARG A 79 0.25 -2.22 6.98
C ARG A 79 1.64 -1.95 7.56
N ASP A 80 1.74 -1.74 8.88
CA ASP A 80 3.01 -1.84 9.60
C ASP A 80 3.23 -3.30 10.03
N PRO A 81 4.13 -4.08 9.41
CA PRO A 81 4.34 -5.47 9.78
C PRO A 81 5.03 -5.64 11.15
N LEU A 82 5.67 -4.61 11.70
CA LEU A 82 6.35 -4.68 13.00
C LEU A 82 5.38 -4.52 14.16
N THR A 83 4.34 -3.71 13.98
CA THR A 83 3.35 -3.40 15.02
C THR A 83 1.94 -3.83 14.64
N PHE A 84 1.79 -4.66 13.60
CA PHE A 84 0.49 -5.02 13.04
C PHE A 84 -0.45 -5.59 14.10
N ASN A 85 -1.41 -4.77 14.54
CA ASN A 85 -2.38 -5.15 15.54
C ASN A 85 -3.47 -6.01 14.91
N ILE A 86 -3.17 -7.29 14.74
CA ILE A 86 -4.07 -8.27 14.12
C ILE A 86 -5.45 -8.35 14.80
N ASN A 87 -5.52 -8.06 16.10
CA ASN A 87 -6.76 -8.09 16.86
C ASN A 87 -7.68 -6.92 16.50
N MET A 88 -7.11 -5.80 16.05
CA MET A 88 -7.87 -4.66 15.55
C MET A 88 -8.70 -5.07 14.32
N TYR A 89 -8.09 -5.77 13.37
CA TYR A 89 -8.76 -6.21 12.13
C TYR A 89 -9.73 -7.39 12.31
N SER A 90 -9.71 -8.05 13.47
CA SER A 90 -10.59 -9.18 13.80
C SER A 90 -12.02 -8.78 14.20
N GLY A 91 -12.25 -7.51 14.57
CA GLY A 91 -13.54 -7.02 15.06
C GLY A 91 -14.30 -6.17 14.06
N ALA A 92 -15.64 -6.26 14.06
CA ALA A 92 -16.51 -5.39 13.27
C ALA A 92 -16.34 -3.89 13.62
N SER A 93 -15.77 -3.56 14.79
CA SER A 93 -15.59 -2.18 15.24
C SER A 93 -14.42 -1.43 14.58
N ALA A 94 -13.44 -2.15 14.01
CA ALA A 94 -12.32 -1.53 13.29
C ALA A 94 -12.70 -1.12 11.87
N VAL A 95 -13.89 -1.47 11.40
CA VAL A 95 -14.35 -1.17 10.05
C VAL A 95 -15.79 -0.66 10.11
N ARG A 96 -16.00 0.59 9.70
CA ARG A 96 -17.34 1.20 9.68
C ARG A 96 -17.65 1.71 8.28
N ASN A 97 -18.61 1.08 7.59
CA ASN A 97 -19.08 1.40 6.23
C ASN A 97 -17.96 1.68 5.21
N THR A 98 -17.41 2.90 5.20
CA THR A 98 -16.38 3.41 4.28
C THR A 98 -15.00 3.57 4.91
N MET A 99 -14.86 3.33 6.22
CA MET A 99 -13.64 3.56 6.99
C MET A 99 -12.97 2.26 7.42
N LEU A 100 -11.64 2.27 7.37
CA LEU A 100 -10.75 1.27 7.97
C LEU A 100 -10.08 1.90 9.18
N SER A 101 -9.95 1.18 10.28
CA SER A 101 -9.16 1.65 11.41
C SER A 101 -7.74 1.10 11.29
N VAL A 102 -6.75 1.94 11.52
CA VAL A 102 -5.32 1.57 11.54
C VAL A 102 -4.71 1.93 12.88
N ASP A 103 -3.79 1.10 13.35
CA ASP A 103 -3.06 1.40 14.59
C ASP A 103 -1.88 2.31 14.27
N SER A 104 -1.58 3.20 15.21
CA SER A 104 -0.49 4.15 15.09
C SER A 104 0.17 4.39 16.45
N ASP A 105 1.28 5.11 16.50
CA ASP A 105 1.94 5.44 17.77
C ASP A 105 1.02 6.28 18.69
N SER A 106 0.00 6.94 18.13
CA SER A 106 -1.04 7.67 18.85
C SER A 106 -2.38 6.91 18.99
N GLY A 107 -2.35 5.60 18.76
CA GLY A 107 -3.48 4.68 18.85
C GLY A 107 -4.32 4.59 17.57
N ALA A 108 -5.43 3.86 17.67
CA ALA A 108 -6.32 3.56 16.55
C ALA A 108 -6.90 4.82 15.87
N LYS A 109 -6.74 4.93 14.55
CA LYS A 109 -7.27 6.01 13.71
C LYS A 109 -8.22 5.45 12.64
N PRO A 110 -9.44 5.98 12.50
CA PRO A 110 -10.25 5.70 11.32
C PRO A 110 -9.69 6.46 10.12
N ILE A 111 -9.62 5.78 8.98
CA ILE A 111 -9.15 6.34 7.72
C ILE A 111 -10.13 6.01 6.60
N THR A 112 -10.25 6.92 5.64
CA THR A 112 -10.97 6.68 4.39
C THR A 112 -9.98 6.55 3.23
N HIS A 113 -10.49 6.15 2.07
CA HIS A 113 -9.75 6.18 0.80
C HIS A 113 -9.18 7.57 0.51
N GLU A 114 -10.00 8.61 0.69
CA GLU A 114 -9.63 9.99 0.39
C GLU A 114 -8.53 10.49 1.33
N MET A 115 -8.58 10.11 2.61
CA MET A 115 -7.51 10.40 3.58
C MET A 115 -6.20 9.70 3.20
N TYR A 116 -6.27 8.44 2.75
CA TYR A 116 -5.09 7.70 2.28
C TYR A 116 -4.49 8.34 1.03
N MET A 117 -5.32 8.71 0.05
CA MET A 117 -4.86 9.35 -1.17
C MET A 117 -4.28 10.75 -0.94
N ASP A 118 -4.73 11.50 0.07
CA ASP A 118 -4.06 12.73 0.50
C ASP A 118 -2.61 12.44 0.98
N VAL A 119 -2.38 11.32 1.68
CA VAL A 119 -1.02 10.90 2.05
C VAL A 119 -0.20 10.57 0.80
N VAL A 120 -0.76 9.81 -0.15
CA VAL A 120 -0.08 9.48 -1.42
C VAL A 120 0.33 10.76 -2.15
N ARG A 121 -0.59 11.71 -2.35
CA ARG A 121 -0.32 12.98 -3.04
C ARG A 121 0.73 13.83 -2.34
N ARG A 122 0.74 13.86 -1.00
CA ARG A 122 1.71 14.67 -0.24
C ARG A 122 3.08 14.02 -0.11
N THR A 123 3.14 12.69 -0.11
CA THR A 123 4.41 11.96 0.05
C THR A 123 5.05 11.62 -1.28
N GLN A 124 4.28 11.49 -2.36
CA GLN A 124 4.71 11.13 -3.71
C GLN A 124 5.76 9.99 -3.67
N PRO A 125 5.39 8.82 -3.13
CA PRO A 125 6.28 7.66 -3.14
C PRO A 125 6.50 7.20 -4.59
N ASP A 126 7.50 6.35 -4.85
CA ASP A 126 7.64 5.77 -6.18
C ASP A 126 6.45 4.89 -6.54
N LEU A 127 5.96 4.11 -5.57
CA LEU A 127 4.83 3.22 -5.70
C LEU A 127 3.90 3.38 -4.49
N CYS A 128 2.60 3.21 -4.69
CA CYS A 128 1.65 3.06 -3.60
C CYS A 128 0.74 1.84 -3.81
N LEU A 129 0.36 1.18 -2.72
CA LEU A 129 -0.65 0.12 -2.75
C LEU A 129 -2.05 0.75 -2.79
N SER A 130 -2.98 0.19 -3.55
CA SER A 130 -4.40 0.48 -3.33
C SER A 130 -4.80 -0.05 -1.94
N LEU A 131 -5.77 0.60 -1.28
CA LEU A 131 -6.22 0.12 0.03
C LEU A 131 -6.79 -1.32 -0.06
N SER A 132 -6.53 -2.10 0.98
CA SER A 132 -7.13 -3.42 1.15
C SER A 132 -7.71 -3.58 2.55
N ASP A 133 -8.82 -4.31 2.63
CA ASP A 133 -9.45 -4.63 3.89
C ASP A 133 -9.00 -6.00 4.38
N GLU A 134 -7.82 -6.03 4.99
CA GLU A 134 -7.24 -7.27 5.47
C GLU A 134 -8.06 -7.87 6.64
N VAL A 135 -8.31 -9.18 6.59
CA VAL A 135 -8.98 -9.93 7.66
C VAL A 135 -8.19 -11.16 8.04
N VAL A 136 -8.27 -11.52 9.31
CA VAL A 136 -7.68 -12.76 9.82
C VAL A 136 -8.34 -13.99 9.21
N ARG A 137 -7.56 -15.07 9.12
CA ARG A 137 -8.11 -16.41 8.88
C ARG A 137 -9.22 -16.74 9.87
N ASN A 138 -10.21 -17.51 9.41
CA ASN A 138 -11.43 -17.91 10.11
C ASN A 138 -12.37 -16.76 10.46
N CYS A 139 -12.27 -15.60 9.80
CA CYS A 139 -13.35 -14.64 9.85
C CYS A 139 -14.63 -15.25 9.25
N GLY A 140 -15.80 -14.95 9.81
CA GLY A 140 -17.05 -15.50 9.26
C GLY A 140 -17.23 -15.11 7.80
N GLY A 141 -17.78 -15.98 6.95
CA GLY A 141 -17.84 -15.76 5.49
C GLY A 141 -18.48 -14.44 5.06
N LYS A 142 -19.41 -13.89 5.84
CA LYS A 142 -19.97 -12.54 5.63
C LYS A 142 -18.91 -11.43 5.73
N ARG A 143 -17.96 -11.55 6.66
CA ARG A 143 -16.85 -10.60 6.87
C ARG A 143 -15.82 -10.69 5.73
N ALA A 144 -15.50 -11.89 5.27
CA ALA A 144 -14.61 -12.12 4.14
C ALA A 144 -15.19 -11.51 2.85
N LYS A 145 -16.45 -11.80 2.52
CA LYS A 145 -17.13 -11.22 1.34
C LYS A 145 -17.19 -9.69 1.38
N ARG A 146 -17.38 -9.10 2.57
CA ARG A 146 -17.33 -7.65 2.76
C ARG A 146 -15.92 -7.08 2.58
N ALA A 147 -14.88 -7.81 2.97
CA ALA A 147 -13.49 -7.42 2.74
C ALA A 147 -13.15 -7.40 1.26
N LEU A 148 -13.50 -8.48 0.56
CA LEU A 148 -13.33 -8.60 -0.89
C LEU A 148 -14.04 -7.46 -1.63
N LYS A 149 -15.33 -7.25 -1.35
CA LYS A 149 -16.11 -6.17 -1.98
C LYS A 149 -15.46 -4.79 -1.79
N ARG A 150 -15.03 -4.48 -0.57
CA ARG A 150 -14.47 -3.16 -0.26
C ARG A 150 -13.05 -2.96 -0.80
N THR A 151 -12.24 -4.02 -0.81
CA THR A 151 -10.91 -3.97 -1.45
C THR A 151 -11.06 -3.69 -2.95
N ARG A 152 -12.01 -4.35 -3.61
CA ARG A 152 -12.40 -4.05 -5.00
C ARG A 152 -12.85 -2.60 -5.18
N GLU A 153 -13.79 -2.12 -4.36
CA GLU A 153 -14.30 -0.73 -4.46
C GLU A 153 -13.19 0.31 -4.27
N TRP A 154 -12.22 0.07 -3.38
CA TRP A 154 -11.07 0.96 -3.21
C TRP A 154 -10.07 0.90 -4.36
N LEU A 155 -9.91 -0.26 -5.00
CA LEU A 155 -9.13 -0.36 -6.23
C LEU A 155 -9.79 0.44 -7.36
N GLU A 156 -11.10 0.29 -7.57
CA GLU A 156 -11.87 1.05 -8.57
C GLU A 156 -11.73 2.57 -8.33
N LYS A 157 -11.85 3.01 -7.08
CA LYS A 157 -11.61 4.42 -6.70
C LYS A 157 -10.18 4.87 -6.95
N SER A 158 -9.19 4.05 -6.62
CA SER A 158 -7.77 4.37 -6.85
C SER A 158 -7.51 4.54 -8.34
N VAL A 159 -7.98 3.61 -9.17
CA VAL A 159 -7.85 3.72 -10.63
C VAL A 159 -8.51 4.99 -11.15
N ALA A 160 -9.72 5.32 -10.68
CA ALA A 160 -10.39 6.56 -11.07
C ALA A 160 -9.59 7.82 -10.68
N ASP A 161 -9.01 7.85 -9.47
CA ASP A 161 -8.16 8.97 -9.02
C ASP A 161 -6.91 9.14 -9.91
N PHE A 162 -6.26 8.03 -10.28
CA PHE A 162 -5.07 8.04 -11.14
C PHE A 162 -5.42 8.40 -12.60
N SER A 163 -6.48 7.82 -13.16
CA SER A 163 -6.94 8.18 -14.51
C SER A 163 -7.36 9.65 -14.60
N THR A 164 -8.04 10.18 -13.59
CA THR A 164 -8.39 11.62 -13.53
C THR A 164 -7.12 12.47 -13.52
N ALA A 165 -6.11 12.10 -12.74
CA ALA A 165 -4.83 12.78 -12.71
C ALA A 165 -4.09 12.71 -14.06
N ALA A 166 -4.16 11.59 -14.77
CA ALA A 166 -3.56 11.40 -16.09
C ALA A 166 -4.24 12.24 -17.20
N THR A 167 -5.56 12.41 -17.12
CA THR A 167 -6.34 13.22 -18.09
C THR A 167 -6.34 14.72 -17.82
N GLY A 168 -5.75 15.17 -16.72
CA GLY A 168 -5.99 16.49 -16.15
C GLY A 168 -5.69 17.68 -17.07
N GLU A 169 -6.66 18.61 -17.14
CA GLU A 169 -6.45 20.00 -17.53
C GLU A 169 -5.26 20.59 -16.73
N GLU A 170 -4.29 21.16 -17.45
CA GLU A 170 -3.05 21.71 -16.90
C GLU A 170 -3.33 22.69 -15.73
N GLY A 171 -2.86 22.39 -14.51
CA GLY A 171 -2.80 23.36 -13.41
C GLY A 171 -3.23 22.91 -12.01
N SER A 172 -3.82 21.72 -11.83
CA SER A 172 -4.13 21.18 -10.50
C SER A 172 -2.88 20.53 -9.87
N ARG A 173 -2.34 21.12 -8.80
CA ARG A 173 -1.20 20.59 -8.02
C ARG A 173 -1.43 19.16 -7.49
N ASP A 174 -2.69 18.78 -7.29
CA ASP A 174 -3.08 17.45 -6.80
C ASP A 174 -3.01 16.38 -7.90
N ASN A 175 -3.15 16.77 -9.17
CA ASN A 175 -3.05 15.85 -10.33
C ASN A 175 -1.57 15.57 -10.66
N GLU A 176 -0.74 16.61 -10.68
CA GLU A 176 0.71 16.47 -10.88
C GLU A 176 1.35 15.55 -9.84
N ALA A 177 0.82 15.56 -8.61
CA ALA A 177 1.32 14.71 -7.54
C ALA A 177 1.16 13.20 -7.79
N LEU A 178 0.09 12.77 -8.47
CA LEU A 178 -0.14 11.35 -8.76
C LEU A 178 0.58 10.88 -10.03
N GLY A 179 0.82 11.77 -11.01
CA GLY A 179 1.49 11.40 -12.26
C GLY A 179 2.93 10.87 -12.10
N SER A 180 3.55 11.08 -10.93
CA SER A 180 4.89 10.56 -10.61
C SER A 180 4.89 9.24 -9.81
N VAL A 181 3.71 8.75 -9.39
CA VAL A 181 3.53 7.58 -8.52
C VAL A 181 3.00 6.42 -9.35
N GLY A 182 3.52 5.20 -9.16
CA GLY A 182 2.91 4.00 -9.73
C GLY A 182 1.87 3.38 -8.78
N LEU A 183 0.64 3.14 -9.26
CA LEU A 183 -0.39 2.44 -8.50
C LEU A 183 -0.18 0.92 -8.57
N VAL A 184 -0.07 0.28 -7.41
CA VAL A 184 -0.03 -1.19 -7.29
C VAL A 184 -1.37 -1.66 -6.74
N GLY A 185 -2.09 -2.46 -7.54
CA GLY A 185 -3.41 -2.97 -7.18
C GLY A 185 -3.36 -4.05 -6.11
N SER A 186 -4.16 -3.91 -5.05
CA SER A 186 -4.26 -4.93 -4.00
C SER A 186 -5.21 -6.07 -4.42
N ILE A 187 -4.70 -7.30 -4.40
CA ILE A 187 -5.47 -8.54 -4.52
C ILE A 187 -5.64 -9.13 -3.12
N PHE A 188 -6.88 -9.28 -2.64
CA PHE A 188 -7.12 -9.86 -1.33
C PHE A 188 -7.18 -11.40 -1.42
N ALA A 189 -6.21 -12.06 -0.78
CA ALA A 189 -6.23 -13.51 -0.58
C ALA A 189 -6.96 -13.86 0.72
N SER A 190 -7.88 -14.81 0.64
CA SER A 190 -8.73 -15.24 1.75
C SER A 190 -8.57 -16.73 2.05
N ASP A 191 -9.35 -17.23 3.01
CA ASP A 191 -9.40 -18.66 3.34
C ASP A 191 -10.11 -19.49 2.28
N ASN A 192 -10.94 -18.82 1.47
CA ASN A 192 -11.59 -19.42 0.33
C ASN A 192 -10.74 -19.15 -0.92
N LEU A 193 -10.21 -20.21 -1.52
CA LEU A 193 -9.39 -20.15 -2.71
C LEU A 193 -10.17 -19.61 -3.91
N GLU A 194 -11.45 -19.98 -4.05
CA GLU A 194 -12.31 -19.52 -5.14
C GLU A 194 -12.54 -18.01 -5.07
N ASP A 195 -12.83 -17.49 -3.87
CA ASP A 195 -12.97 -16.05 -3.64
C ASP A 195 -11.67 -15.29 -3.95
N SER A 196 -10.51 -15.90 -3.64
CA SER A 196 -9.19 -15.30 -3.89
C SER A 196 -8.88 -15.23 -5.39
N VAL A 197 -9.22 -16.29 -6.13
CA VAL A 197 -9.07 -16.37 -7.60
C VAL A 197 -10.00 -15.37 -8.28
N GLU A 198 -11.27 -15.33 -7.87
CA GLU A 198 -12.24 -14.38 -8.45
C GLU A 198 -11.82 -12.93 -8.18
N HIS A 199 -11.32 -12.62 -6.97
CA HIS A 199 -10.83 -11.27 -6.69
C HIS A 199 -9.59 -10.92 -7.51
N ALA A 200 -8.69 -11.86 -7.76
CA ALA A 200 -7.54 -11.63 -8.65
C ALA A 200 -8.00 -11.34 -10.09
N ARG A 201 -8.95 -12.14 -10.60
CA ARG A 201 -9.56 -11.95 -11.92
C ARG A 201 -10.19 -10.55 -12.05
N VAL A 202 -11.03 -10.18 -11.08
CA VAL A 202 -11.70 -8.87 -11.06
C VAL A 202 -10.71 -7.72 -10.90
N ALA A 203 -9.66 -7.87 -10.08
CA ALA A 203 -8.61 -6.85 -9.96
C ALA A 203 -7.87 -6.65 -11.29
N ALA A 204 -7.64 -7.73 -12.05
CA ALA A 204 -7.05 -7.66 -13.39
C ALA A 204 -8.00 -7.02 -14.41
N GLU A 205 -9.33 -7.19 -14.29
CA GLU A 205 -10.31 -6.49 -15.13
C GLU A 205 -10.40 -4.98 -14.82
N ILE A 206 -10.23 -4.60 -13.56
CA ILE A 206 -10.22 -3.20 -13.13
C ILE A 206 -8.90 -2.52 -13.51
N ALA A 207 -7.82 -3.30 -13.63
CA ALA A 207 -6.52 -2.77 -14.01
C ALA A 207 -6.59 -2.10 -15.38
N SER A 208 -6.39 -0.78 -15.35
CA SER A 208 -6.14 0.03 -16.53
C SER A 208 -4.62 0.21 -16.70
N ASP A 209 -4.22 1.04 -17.67
CA ASP A 209 -2.82 1.47 -17.86
C ASP A 209 -2.23 2.17 -16.62
N GLU A 210 -3.06 2.57 -15.65
CA GLU A 210 -2.62 3.21 -14.41
C GLU A 210 -2.05 2.21 -13.38
N VAL A 211 -2.38 0.92 -13.49
CA VAL A 211 -1.94 -0.10 -12.53
C VAL A 211 -0.64 -0.73 -13.02
N VAL A 212 0.47 -0.45 -12.31
CA VAL A 212 1.81 -0.90 -12.71
C VAL A 212 2.15 -2.31 -12.20
N GLY A 213 1.29 -2.91 -11.39
CA GLY A 213 1.46 -4.26 -10.86
C GLY A 213 0.46 -4.57 -9.75
N PHE A 214 0.61 -5.75 -9.14
CA PHE A 214 -0.30 -6.22 -8.09
C PHE A 214 0.43 -6.64 -6.82
N ALA A 215 -0.22 -6.46 -5.68
CA ALA A 215 0.23 -6.95 -4.38
C ALA A 215 -0.81 -7.91 -3.79
N ILE A 216 -0.35 -9.06 -3.30
CA ILE A 216 -1.23 -10.04 -2.65
C ILE A 216 -1.32 -9.72 -1.16
N MET A 217 -2.50 -9.30 -0.73
CA MET A 217 -2.84 -8.86 0.62
C MET A 217 -3.64 -9.94 1.38
N GLY A 218 -3.77 -9.82 2.70
CA GLY A 218 -4.54 -10.78 3.51
C GLY A 218 -3.79 -12.04 3.93
N LEU A 219 -2.51 -12.15 3.56
CA LEU A 219 -1.60 -13.21 4.01
C LEU A 219 -0.72 -12.72 5.17
N GLY A 220 -0.12 -13.65 5.90
CA GLY A 220 0.67 -13.38 7.10
C GLY A 220 -0.20 -13.02 8.31
N LEU A 221 -1.42 -13.56 8.37
CA LEU A 221 -2.48 -13.27 9.34
C LEU A 221 -2.96 -14.54 10.06
N ARG A 222 -2.00 -15.32 10.60
CA ARG A 222 -2.17 -16.59 11.34
C ARG A 222 -2.47 -17.83 10.48
N GLU A 223 -2.33 -17.76 9.16
CA GLU A 223 -2.31 -18.96 8.33
C GLU A 223 -1.01 -19.76 8.46
N SER A 224 -1.09 -21.07 8.20
CA SER A 224 0.10 -21.91 8.08
C SER A 224 0.85 -21.63 6.78
N HIS A 225 2.13 -21.98 6.72
CA HIS A 225 2.93 -21.86 5.50
C HIS A 225 2.31 -22.63 4.31
N LEU A 226 1.72 -23.81 4.56
CA LEU A 226 1.04 -24.60 3.53
C LEU A 226 -0.18 -23.87 2.98
N ALA A 227 -1.04 -23.35 3.86
CA ALA A 227 -2.22 -22.62 3.44
C ALA A 227 -1.88 -21.33 2.68
N ARG A 228 -0.82 -20.62 3.10
CA ARG A 228 -0.29 -19.46 2.37
C ARG A 228 0.14 -19.86 0.96
N ARG A 229 0.90 -20.95 0.85
CA ARG A 229 1.38 -21.47 -0.44
C ARG A 229 0.23 -21.85 -1.36
N GLU A 230 -0.79 -22.53 -0.84
CA GLU A 230 -1.99 -22.89 -1.60
C GLU A 230 -2.73 -21.67 -2.14
N ALA A 231 -2.94 -20.64 -1.30
CA ALA A 231 -3.58 -19.39 -1.72
C ALA A 231 -2.79 -18.64 -2.80
N LEU A 232 -1.45 -18.60 -2.68
CA LEU A 232 -0.59 -18.00 -3.71
C LEU A 232 -0.64 -18.79 -5.02
N GLN A 233 -0.59 -20.12 -4.94
CA GLN A 233 -0.65 -20.99 -6.11
C GLN A 233 -2.01 -20.95 -6.81
N SER A 234 -3.12 -20.77 -6.08
CA SER A 234 -4.44 -20.65 -6.70
C SER A 234 -4.56 -19.38 -7.54
N ILE A 235 -4.00 -18.26 -7.06
CA ILE A 235 -4.02 -16.98 -7.78
C ILE A 235 -3.18 -17.05 -9.07
N ASN A 236 -2.03 -17.74 -9.04
CA ASN A 236 -1.10 -17.84 -10.18
C ASN A 236 -1.49 -18.87 -11.26
N LYS A 237 -2.63 -19.56 -11.14
CA LYS A 237 -3.08 -20.58 -12.10
C LYS A 237 -3.95 -20.04 -13.24
N GLN A 238 -4.16 -18.73 -13.30
CA GLN A 238 -4.76 -18.02 -14.43
C GLN A 238 -3.65 -17.37 -15.25
#